data_AF-A0A2S2CXI8-F1
#
_entry.id   AF-A0A2S2CXI8-F1
#
_cell.length_a   1.000
_cell.length_b   1.000
_cell.length_c   1.000
_cell.angle_alpha   90.00
_cell.angle_beta   90.00
_cell.angle_gamma   90.00
#
_symmetry.space_group_name_H-M   'P 1'
#
loop_
_entity.id
_entity.type
_entity.pdbx_description
1 polymer ?
#
loop_
_entity_poly.entity_id
_entity_poly.type
_entity_poly.pdbx_seq_one_letter_code
_entity_poly.pdbx_strand_id
1 'polypeptide(L)'
;MSAAEDRDYDPRQDRPITGLFADLARETTNLARAEIELAKSELTEKATEAAGGVAYIAAGGFIAFAGILVLLAAAVLGLSNVVAPWLAAVIVGVVVLAIGGILAMMGKNRLKPQNLQPNRTIGTLRDDKRWAKSQLAR
;
A
#
# COMPACT_ATOMS: atom_id res chain seq x y z
N MET A 1 12.68 84.15 9.49
CA MET A 1 13.84 83.23 9.45
C MET A 1 13.87 82.45 10.74
N SER A 2 14.01 81.14 10.83
CA SER A 2 14.04 80.01 9.88
C SER A 2 13.84 78.79 10.80
N ALA A 3 12.69 78.13 10.73
CA ALA A 3 12.57 76.74 10.27
C ALA A 3 13.67 75.80 10.83
N ALA A 4 13.37 75.16 11.98
CA ALA A 4 14.00 73.92 12.38
C ALA A 4 13.01 72.80 12.05
N GLU A 5 13.18 72.25 10.86
CA GLU A 5 12.46 71.10 10.33
C GLU A 5 12.88 69.88 11.13
N ASP A 6 11.96 69.39 11.97
CA ASP A 6 12.08 68.11 12.66
C ASP A 6 12.02 67.01 11.59
N ARG A 7 13.20 66.55 11.18
CA ARG A 7 13.32 65.49 10.18
C ARG A 7 12.97 64.17 10.85
N ASP A 8 11.72 63.77 10.66
CA ASP A 8 11.21 62.44 10.91
C ASP A 8 12.07 61.41 10.14
N TYR A 9 12.98 60.76 10.85
CA TYR A 9 13.80 59.68 10.32
C TYR A 9 12.99 58.38 10.41
N ASP A 10 12.24 58.05 9.35
CA ASP A 10 11.55 56.76 9.23
C ASP A 10 12.53 55.67 8.76
N PRO A 11 12.96 54.73 9.61
CA PRO A 11 13.98 53.74 9.27
C PRO A 11 13.46 52.62 8.34
N ARG A 12 12.23 52.73 7.81
CA ARG A 12 11.50 51.60 7.21
C ARG A 12 11.57 51.49 5.69
N GLN A 13 12.22 52.43 4.99
CA GLN A 13 12.18 52.44 3.51
C GLN A 13 13.21 51.57 2.79
N ASP A 14 14.26 51.09 3.45
CA ASP A 14 15.27 50.25 2.80
C ASP A 14 15.24 48.82 3.34
N ARG A 15 14.19 48.05 3.02
CA ARG A 15 14.30 46.60 3.07
C ARG A 15 15.25 46.18 1.93
N PRO A 16 16.45 45.67 2.22
CA PRO A 16 17.37 45.29 1.17
C PRO A 16 16.77 44.12 0.36
N ILE A 17 16.98 44.10 -0.96
CA ILE A 17 16.52 43.03 -1.87
C ILE A 17 17.01 41.65 -1.40
N THR A 18 18.12 41.61 -0.65
CA THR A 18 18.64 40.42 0.03
C THR A 18 17.68 39.83 1.07
N GLY A 19 16.83 40.65 1.70
CA GLY A 19 15.77 40.22 2.61
C GLY A 19 14.64 39.47 1.90
N LEU A 20 14.27 39.87 0.68
CA LEU A 20 13.23 39.20 -0.10
C LEU A 20 13.65 37.80 -0.56
N PHE A 21 14.91 37.62 -0.94
CA PHE A 21 15.46 36.29 -1.24
C PHE A 21 15.50 35.39 0.00
N ALA A 22 15.84 35.95 1.17
CA ALA A 22 15.84 35.22 2.42
C ALA A 22 14.42 34.81 2.85
N ASP A 23 13.40 35.62 2.54
CA ASP A 23 11.99 35.32 2.79
C ASP A 23 11.45 34.25 1.83
N LEU A 24 11.74 34.36 0.52
CA LEU A 24 11.34 33.36 -0.48
C LEU A 24 11.96 31.99 -0.21
N ALA A 25 13.24 31.94 0.16
CA ALA A 25 13.91 30.69 0.54
C ALA A 25 13.25 30.05 1.78
N ARG A 26 12.78 30.88 2.72
CA ARG A 26 12.06 30.45 3.91
C ARG A 26 10.68 29.92 3.55
N GLU A 27 9.93 30.59 2.68
CA GLU A 27 8.63 30.15 2.18
C GLU A 27 8.73 28.86 1.39
N THR A 28 9.73 28.72 0.52
CA THR A 28 9.96 27.49 -0.26
C THR A 28 10.27 26.31 0.68
N THR A 29 11.07 26.55 1.73
CA THR A 29 11.35 25.54 2.76
C THR A 29 10.10 25.17 3.55
N ASN A 30 9.26 26.15 3.87
CA ASN A 30 8.00 25.93 4.58
C ASN A 30 6.99 25.15 3.72
N LEU A 31 6.90 25.46 2.42
CA LEU A 31 6.05 24.74 1.48
C LEU A 31 6.50 23.29 1.33
N ALA A 32 7.81 23.05 1.15
CA ALA A 32 8.35 21.70 1.08
C ALA A 32 8.06 20.88 2.35
N ARG A 33 8.13 21.50 3.53
CA ARG A 33 7.74 20.85 4.80
C ARG A 33 6.25 20.53 4.84
N ALA A 34 5.39 21.47 4.42
CA ALA A 34 3.95 21.26 4.37
C ALA A 34 3.56 20.13 3.41
N GLU A 35 4.23 20.02 2.27
CA GLU A 35 3.97 18.98 1.29
C GLU A 35 4.42 17.60 1.78
N ILE A 36 5.53 17.52 2.54
CA ILE A 36 5.92 16.30 3.24
C ILE A 36 4.91 15.92 4.33
N GLU A 37 4.41 16.89 5.10
CA GLU A 37 3.38 16.65 6.12
C GLU A 37 2.08 16.15 5.50
N LEU A 38 1.66 16.75 4.38
CA LEU A 38 0.48 16.34 3.62
C LEU A 38 0.65 14.95 3.02
N ALA A 39 1.78 14.67 2.37
CA ALA A 39 2.07 13.34 1.83
C ALA A 39 2.07 12.29 2.95
N LYS A 40 2.62 12.63 4.13
CA LYS A 40 2.59 11.75 5.30
C LYS A 40 1.16 11.52 5.81
N SER A 41 0.31 12.54 5.85
CA SER A 41 -1.08 12.38 6.28
C SER A 41 -1.87 11.52 5.30
N GLU A 42 -1.73 11.76 4.00
CA GLU A 42 -2.40 10.97 2.96
C GLU A 42 -1.95 9.52 2.99
N LEU A 43 -0.63 9.25 3.10
CA LEU A 43 -0.12 7.89 3.24
C LEU A 43 -0.67 7.20 4.50
N THR A 44 -0.80 7.92 5.61
CA THR A 44 -1.36 7.38 6.87
C THR A 44 -2.85 7.08 6.74
N GLU A 45 -3.61 7.97 6.10
CA GLU A 45 -5.03 7.80 5.83
C GLU A 45 -5.26 6.60 4.91
N LYS A 46 -4.54 6.51 3.80
CA LYS A 46 -4.60 5.38 2.87
C LYS A 46 -4.19 4.06 3.53
N ALA A 47 -3.16 4.07 4.38
CA ALA A 47 -2.77 2.89 5.14
C ALA A 47 -3.87 2.46 6.13
N THR A 48 -4.54 3.40 6.78
CA THR A 48 -5.62 3.13 7.73
C THR A 48 -6.86 2.59 7.01
N GLU A 49 -7.24 3.18 5.88
CA GLU A 49 -8.33 2.71 5.03
C GLU A 49 -8.05 1.29 4.51
N ALA A 50 -6.84 1.04 4.02
CA ALA A 50 -6.42 -0.29 3.59
C ALA A 50 -6.44 -1.30 4.75
N ALA A 51 -5.98 -0.91 5.95
CA ALA A 51 -6.03 -1.76 7.14
C ALA A 51 -7.47 -2.10 7.55
N GLY A 52 -8.39 -1.12 7.50
CA GLY A 52 -9.82 -1.34 7.72
C GLY A 52 -10.41 -2.32 6.71
N GLY A 53 -10.08 -2.15 5.43
CA GLY A 53 -10.50 -3.08 4.36
C GLY A 53 -10.02 -4.51 4.60
N VAL A 54 -8.76 -4.69 5.01
CA VAL A 54 -8.21 -6.01 5.38
C VAL A 54 -8.97 -6.60 6.58
N ALA A 55 -9.33 -5.80 7.58
CA ALA A 55 -10.10 -6.26 8.73
C ALA A 55 -11.49 -6.78 8.33
N TYR A 56 -12.21 -6.07 7.45
CA TYR A 56 -13.50 -6.55 6.93
C TYR A 56 -13.37 -7.84 6.12
N ILE A 57 -12.35 -7.95 5.26
CA ILE A 57 -12.09 -9.18 4.50
C ILE A 57 -11.77 -10.34 5.45
N ALA A 58 -10.96 -10.11 6.49
CA ALA A 58 -10.61 -11.13 7.48
C ALA A 58 -11.85 -11.57 8.27
N ALA A 59 -12.68 -10.63 8.74
CA ALA A 59 -13.90 -10.93 9.48
C ALA A 59 -14.92 -11.70 8.60
N GLY A 60 -15.17 -11.22 7.38
CA GLY A 60 -16.05 -11.90 6.43
C GLY A 60 -15.54 -13.29 6.05
N GLY A 61 -14.22 -13.42 5.82
CA GLY A 61 -13.57 -14.70 5.57
C GLY A 61 -13.70 -15.68 6.73
N PHE A 62 -13.57 -15.20 7.98
CA PHE A 62 -13.77 -16.02 9.17
C PHE A 62 -15.22 -16.53 9.30
N ILE A 63 -16.20 -15.65 9.09
CA ILE A 63 -17.62 -16.02 9.12
C ILE A 63 -17.94 -17.02 8.01
N ALA A 64 -17.45 -16.78 6.78
CA ALA A 64 -17.63 -17.69 5.66
C ALA A 64 -16.98 -19.07 5.94
N PHE A 65 -15.79 -19.08 6.54
CA PHE A 65 -15.11 -20.30 6.97
C PHE A 65 -15.94 -21.08 8.00
N ALA A 66 -16.47 -20.41 9.02
CA ALA A 66 -17.37 -21.03 9.99
C ALA A 66 -18.63 -21.62 9.31
N GLY A 67 -19.21 -20.91 8.34
CA GLY A 67 -20.33 -21.41 7.53
C GLY A 67 -19.97 -22.68 6.74
N ILE A 68 -18.77 -22.74 6.16
CA ILE A 68 -18.27 -23.96 5.49
C ILE A 68 -18.18 -25.12 6.47
N LEU A 69 -17.69 -24.93 7.70
CA LEU A 69 -17.64 -26.00 8.71
C LEU A 69 -19.04 -26.55 9.03
N VAL A 70 -20.05 -25.68 9.14
CA VAL A 70 -21.44 -26.09 9.35
C VAL A 70 -21.97 -26.88 8.15
N LEU A 71 -21.68 -26.44 6.92
CA LEU A 71 -22.07 -27.17 5.70
C LEU A 71 -21.38 -28.53 5.59
N LEU A 72 -20.11 -28.64 5.97
CA LEU A 72 -19.39 -29.91 6.03
C LEU A 72 -20.00 -30.85 7.06
N ALA A 73 -20.35 -30.35 8.26
CA ALA A 73 -21.06 -31.13 9.25
C ALA A 73 -22.42 -31.60 8.72
N ALA A 74 -23.19 -30.73 8.04
CA ALA A 74 -24.44 -31.09 7.40
C ALA A 74 -24.26 -32.15 6.31
N ALA A 75 -23.19 -32.07 5.51
CA ALA A 75 -22.87 -33.08 4.50
C ALA A 75 -22.56 -34.43 5.13
N VAL A 76 -21.79 -34.46 6.23
CA VAL A 76 -21.50 -35.69 6.99
C VAL A 76 -22.78 -36.28 7.57
N LEU A 77 -23.61 -35.46 8.21
CA LEU A 77 -24.89 -35.91 8.77
C LEU A 77 -25.84 -36.42 7.68
N GLY A 78 -25.94 -35.71 6.56
CA GLY A 78 -26.73 -36.12 5.40
C GLY A 78 -26.28 -37.48 4.87
N LEU A 79 -24.98 -37.64 4.61
CA LEU A 79 -24.40 -38.89 4.10
C LEU A 79 -24.49 -40.02 5.14
N SER A 80 -24.52 -39.72 6.43
CA SER A 80 -24.67 -40.73 7.49
C SER A 80 -26.04 -41.42 7.50
N ASN A 81 -27.04 -40.90 6.78
CA ASN A 81 -28.32 -41.60 6.59
C ASN A 81 -28.21 -42.80 5.66
N VAL A 82 -27.16 -42.88 4.83
CA VAL A 82 -26.97 -43.95 3.84
C VAL A 82 -25.73 -44.81 4.11
N VAL A 83 -24.77 -44.32 4.90
CA VAL A 83 -23.56 -45.08 5.30
C VAL A 83 -23.27 -44.88 6.79
N ALA A 84 -22.38 -45.70 7.36
CA ALA A 84 -21.98 -45.54 8.77
C ALA A 84 -21.42 -44.13 9.05
N PRO A 85 -21.72 -43.50 10.21
CA PRO A 85 -21.33 -42.11 10.49
C PRO A 85 -19.82 -41.83 10.37
N TRP A 86 -18.99 -42.78 10.81
CA TRP A 86 -17.53 -42.66 10.70
C TRP A 86 -17.08 -42.67 9.23
N LEU A 87 -17.72 -43.46 8.38
CA LEU A 87 -17.39 -43.57 6.96
C LEU A 87 -17.85 -42.32 6.20
N ALA A 88 -19.02 -41.77 6.54
CA ALA A 88 -19.47 -40.48 6.00
C ALA A 88 -18.45 -39.36 6.27
N ALA A 89 -17.94 -39.28 7.51
CA ALA A 89 -16.90 -38.32 7.88
C ALA A 89 -15.61 -38.49 7.07
N VAL A 90 -15.17 -39.74 6.87
CA VAL A 90 -13.97 -40.05 6.06
C VAL A 90 -14.17 -39.65 4.60
N ILE A 91 -15.30 -39.99 3.99
CA ILE A 91 -15.58 -39.68 2.57
C ILE A 91 -15.58 -38.16 2.35
N VAL A 92 -16.33 -37.42 3.16
CA VAL A 92 -16.38 -35.95 3.07
C VAL A 92 -14.99 -35.35 3.31
N GLY A 93 -14.27 -35.86 4.32
CA GLY A 93 -12.91 -35.42 4.63
C GLY A 93 -11.94 -35.59 3.45
N VAL A 94 -11.95 -36.75 2.79
CA VAL A 94 -11.11 -37.03 1.61
C VAL A 94 -11.44 -36.08 0.46
N VAL A 95 -12.72 -35.84 0.17
CA VAL A 95 -13.15 -34.92 -0.89
C VAL A 95 -12.67 -33.50 -0.61
N VAL A 96 -12.84 -33.02 0.63
CA VAL A 96 -12.39 -31.69 1.04
C VAL A 96 -10.87 -31.56 0.97
N LEU A 97 -10.12 -32.58 1.43
CA LEU A 97 -8.66 -32.59 1.34
C LEU A 97 -8.16 -32.60 -0.10
N ALA A 98 -8.83 -33.32 -1.00
CA ALA A 98 -8.48 -33.32 -2.42
C ALA A 98 -8.65 -31.92 -3.03
N ILE A 99 -9.80 -31.27 -2.79
CA ILE A 99 -10.07 -29.90 -3.27
C ILE A 99 -9.05 -28.92 -2.66
N GLY A 100 -8.84 -28.98 -1.35
CA GLY A 100 -7.89 -28.14 -0.63
C GLY A 100 -6.45 -28.31 -1.14
N GLY A 101 -6.05 -29.56 -1.40
CA GLY A 101 -4.74 -29.88 -1.98
C GLY A 101 -4.55 -29.27 -3.36
N ILE A 102 -5.56 -29.34 -4.24
CA ILE A 102 -5.53 -28.71 -5.58
C ILE A 102 -5.38 -27.19 -5.45
N LEU A 103 -6.21 -26.55 -4.63
CA LEU A 103 -6.15 -25.09 -4.41
C LEU A 103 -4.80 -24.66 -3.82
N ALA A 104 -4.26 -25.41 -2.86
CA ALA A 104 -2.95 -25.14 -2.28
C ALA A 104 -1.82 -25.25 -3.32
N MET A 105 -1.88 -26.26 -4.20
CA MET A 105 -0.93 -26.41 -5.30
C MET A 105 -1.03 -25.23 -6.29
N MET A 106 -2.24 -24.81 -6.65
CA MET A 106 -2.47 -23.65 -7.52
C MET A 106 -1.94 -22.36 -6.88
N GLY A 107 -2.24 -22.12 -5.61
CA GLY A 107 -1.75 -20.96 -4.85
C GLY A 107 -0.22 -20.94 -4.77
N LYS A 108 0.40 -22.07 -4.42
CA LYS A 108 1.86 -22.23 -4.44
C LYS A 108 2.46 -21.91 -5.80
N ASN A 109 1.79 -22.31 -6.89
CA ASN A 109 2.26 -22.03 -8.25
C ASN A 109 2.19 -20.54 -8.60
N ARG A 110 1.15 -19.84 -8.13
CA ARG A 110 0.98 -18.39 -8.34
C ARG A 110 1.99 -17.55 -7.56
N LEU A 111 2.38 -18.00 -6.36
CA LEU A 111 3.37 -17.32 -5.51
C LEU A 111 4.83 -17.59 -5.91
N LYS A 112 5.07 -18.36 -6.98
CA LYS A 112 6.44 -18.62 -7.44
C LYS A 112 7.12 -17.30 -7.83
N PRO A 113 8.40 -17.08 -7.45
CA PRO A 113 9.13 -15.84 -7.75
C PRO A 113 9.14 -15.47 -9.25
N GLN A 114 9.15 -16.47 -10.12
CA GLN A 114 9.04 -16.31 -11.58
C GLN A 114 7.71 -15.70 -12.05
N ASN A 115 6.62 -15.85 -11.30
CA ASN A 115 5.32 -15.23 -11.58
C ASN A 115 5.14 -13.87 -10.87
N LEU A 116 5.99 -13.56 -9.90
CA LEU A 116 5.99 -12.30 -9.13
C LEU A 116 7.03 -11.29 -9.64
N GLN A 117 7.96 -11.71 -10.50
CA GLN A 117 8.93 -10.81 -11.11
C GLN A 117 8.24 -9.88 -12.11
N PRO A 118 8.34 -8.54 -11.95
CA PRO A 118 7.82 -7.60 -12.92
C PRO A 118 8.71 -7.63 -14.18
N ASN A 119 8.38 -8.55 -15.10
CA ASN A 119 9.13 -8.78 -16.34
C ASN A 119 9.25 -7.51 -17.21
N ARG A 120 8.27 -6.61 -17.12
CA ARG A 120 8.26 -5.32 -17.84
C ARG A 120 9.25 -4.31 -17.22
N THR A 121 9.24 -4.14 -15.91
CA THR A 121 10.07 -3.17 -15.18
C THR A 121 11.55 -3.56 -15.19
N ILE A 122 11.86 -4.86 -15.13
CA ILE A 122 13.25 -5.34 -15.22
C ILE A 122 13.83 -5.09 -16.62
N GLY A 123 13.00 -5.13 -17.67
CA GLY A 123 13.41 -4.81 -19.04
C GLY A 123 13.79 -3.34 -19.19
N THR A 124 12.93 -2.42 -18.76
CA THR A 124 13.18 -0.97 -18.87
C THR A 124 14.39 -0.53 -18.06
N LEU A 125 14.57 -1.05 -16.84
CA LEU A 125 15.76 -0.75 -16.02
C LEU A 125 17.07 -1.28 -16.63
N ARG A 126 17.01 -2.35 -17.42
CA ARG A 126 18.17 -2.87 -18.17
C ARG A 126 18.52 -2.00 -19.37
N ASP A 127 17.50 -1.51 -20.07
CA ASP A 127 17.66 -0.63 -21.22
C ASP A 127 18.21 0.74 -20.79
N ASP A 128 17.72 1.29 -19.68
CA ASP A 128 18.23 2.53 -19.08
C ASP A 128 19.71 2.40 -18.67
N LYS A 129 20.10 1.26 -18.08
CA LYS A 129 21.51 0.98 -17.77
C LYS A 129 22.40 0.89 -19.01
N ARG A 130 21.89 0.33 -20.11
CA ARG A 130 22.63 0.23 -21.38
C ARG A 130 22.80 1.60 -22.00
N TRP A 131 21.75 2.42 -22.00
CA TRP A 131 21.79 3.80 -22.49
C TRP A 131 22.79 4.64 -21.68
N ALA A 132 22.73 4.59 -20.35
CA ALA A 132 23.67 5.30 -19.47
C ALA A 132 25.13 4.87 -19.67
N LYS A 133 25.40 3.56 -19.85
CA LYS A 133 26.75 3.08 -20.17
C LYS A 133 27.24 3.56 -21.54
N SER A 134 26.36 3.68 -22.53
CA SER A 134 26.73 4.16 -23.87
C SER A 134 27.06 5.65 -23.92
N GLN A 135 26.48 6.44 -23.00
CA GLN A 135 26.81 7.87 -22.85
C GLN A 135 28.15 8.09 -22.16
N LEU A 136 28.49 7.26 -21.16
CA LEU A 136 29.78 7.36 -20.45
C LEU A 136 30.97 6.81 -21.26
N ALA A 137 30.70 6.04 -22.32
CA ALA A 137 31.71 5.48 -23.23
C ALA A 137 31.94 6.35 -24.48
N ARG A 138 31.30 7.52 -24.57
CA ARG A 138 31.57 8.57 -25.56
C ARG A 138 32.36 9.70 -24.91
#